data_AF-A0A0J1FXQ8-F1
#
_entry.id   AF-A0A0J1FXQ8-F1
#
_cell.length_a   1.000
_cell.length_b   1.000
_cell.length_c   1.000
_cell.angle_alpha   90.00
_cell.angle_beta   90.00
_cell.angle_gamma   90.00
#
_symmetry.space_group_name_H-M   'P 1'
#
loop_
_entity.id
_entity.type
_entity.pdbx_description
1 polymer ?
#
loop_
_entity_poly.entity_id
_entity_poly.type
_entity_poly.pdbx_seq_one_letter_code
_entity_poly.pdbx_strand_id
1 'polypeptide(L)' 'MGERELKKYWELFSDVWNMFRLICKFNGSEQSWKKIINIGQDIVKKHDDSRLCKDLVLAIEDEFERGIKHE' A
#
# COMPACT_ATOMS: atom_id res chain seq x y z
N MET A 1 -23.02 -5.66 -7.47
CA MET A 1 -21.82 -4.87 -7.81
C MET A 1 -21.66 -4.92 -9.32
N GLY A 2 -21.61 -3.76 -9.98
CA GLY A 2 -21.46 -3.70 -11.43
C GLY A 2 -20.02 -4.01 -11.87
N GLU A 3 -19.83 -4.39 -13.13
CA GLU A 3 -18.50 -4.69 -13.69
C GLU A 3 -17.51 -3.53 -13.54
N ARG A 4 -17.98 -2.28 -13.69
CA ARG A 4 -17.17 -1.08 -13.46
C ARG A 4 -16.70 -0.93 -12.02
N GLU A 5 -17.55 -1.28 -11.04
CA GLU A 5 -17.18 -1.23 -9.63
C GLU A 5 -16.18 -2.34 -9.29
N LEU A 6 -16.42 -3.56 -9.80
CA LEU A 6 -15.48 -4.68 -9.64
C LEU A 6 -14.10 -4.35 -10.22
N LYS A 7 -14.05 -3.67 -11.37
CA LYS A 7 -12.79 -3.20 -11.96
C LYS A 7 -12.06 -2.20 -11.04
N LYS A 8 -12.77 -1.24 -10.46
CA LYS A 8 -12.17 -0.29 -9.50
C LYS A 8 -11.57 -1.00 -8.29
N TYR A 9 -12.29 -1.97 -7.72
CA TYR A 9 -11.76 -2.77 -6.62
C TYR A 9 -10.55 -3.60 -7.04
N TRP A 10 -10.59 -4.23 -8.21
CA TRP A 10 -9.44 -4.98 -8.74
C TRP A 10 -8.20 -4.09 -8.91
N GLU A 11 -8.36 -2.87 -9.45
CA GLU A 11 -7.27 -1.90 -9.58
C GLU A 11 -6.72 -1.49 -8.20
N LEU A 12 -7.60 -1.20 -7.24
CA LEU A 12 -7.24 -0.86 -5.86
C LEU A 12 -6.42 -1.98 -5.20
N PHE A 13 -6.94 -3.21 -5.21
CA PHE A 13 -6.23 -4.34 -4.63
C PHE A 13 -4.91 -4.63 -5.33
N SER A 14 -4.84 -4.45 -6.65
CA SER A 14 -3.60 -4.63 -7.42
C SER A 14 -2.55 -3.60 -7.06
N ASP A 15 -2.91 -2.32 -6.92
CA ASP A 15 -1.99 -1.25 -6.53
C ASP A 15 -1.44 -1.46 -5.12
N VAL A 16 -2.33 -1.77 -4.17
CA VAL A 16 -1.98 -2.11 -2.78
C VAL A 16 -1.06 -3.34 -2.72
N TRP A 17 -1.34 -4.39 -3.48
CA TRP A 17 -0.47 -5.57 -3.59
C TRP A 17 0.91 -5.21 -4.15
N ASN A 18 0.98 -4.31 -5.12
CA ASN A 18 2.25 -3.86 -5.67
C ASN A 18 3.10 -3.12 -4.63
N MET A 19 2.48 -2.29 -3.79
CA MET A 19 3.15 -1.65 -2.65
C MET A 19 3.70 -2.69 -1.66
N PHE A 20 2.89 -3.69 -1.28
CA PHE A 20 3.34 -4.77 -0.39
C PHE A 20 4.57 -5.51 -0.95
N ARG A 21 4.59 -5.82 -2.25
CA ARG A 21 5.75 -6.47 -2.88
C ARG A 21 7.03 -5.62 -2.84
N LEU A 22 6.92 -4.29 -2.85
CA LEU A 22 8.07 -3.39 -2.72
C LEU A 22 8.63 -3.46 -1.29
N ILE A 23 7.75 -3.50 -0.30
CA ILE A 23 8.10 -3.66 1.11
C ILE A 23 8.84 -4.98 1.36
N CYS A 24 8.40 -6.10 0.78
CA CYS A 24 9.10 -7.38 0.90
C CYS A 24 10.52 -7.37 0.30
N LYS A 25 10.83 -6.41 -0.58
CA LYS A 25 12.16 -6.23 -1.20
C LYS A 25 12.96 -5.10 -0.56
N PHE A 26 12.45 -4.52 0.52
CA PHE A 26 13.09 -3.43 1.22
C PHE A 26 14.42 -3.87 1.85
N ASN A 27 15.44 -3.02 1.76
CA ASN A 27 16.82 -3.34 2.14
C ASN A 27 17.36 -2.51 3.31
N GLY A 28 16.48 -1.87 4.10
CA GLY A 28 16.86 -1.23 5.36
C GLY A 28 17.03 0.29 5.34
N SER A 29 17.06 0.97 4.17
CA SER A 29 17.38 2.41 4.15
C SER A 29 16.17 3.31 4.44
N GLU A 30 16.32 4.29 5.34
CA GLU A 30 15.26 5.25 5.70
C GLU A 30 14.73 6.03 4.47
N GLN A 31 15.60 6.35 3.51
CA GLN A 31 15.19 7.01 2.26
C GLN A 31 14.31 6.10 1.38
N SER A 32 14.58 4.80 1.34
CA SER A 32 13.72 3.84 0.67
C SER A 32 12.34 3.77 1.36
N TRP A 33 12.28 3.97 2.68
CA TRP A 33 11.03 3.85 3.43
C TRP A 33 10.11 5.05 3.16
N LYS A 34 10.68 6.27 3.17
CA LYS A 34 9.96 7.49 2.78
C LYS A 34 9.37 7.39 1.37
N LYS A 35 10.07 6.74 0.43
CA LYS A 35 9.54 6.48 -0.91
C LYS A 35 8.31 5.57 -0.89
N ILE A 36 8.30 4.55 -0.04
CA ILE A 36 7.18 3.62 0.10
C ILE A 36 5.96 4.32 0.71
N ILE A 37 6.15 5.14 1.76
CA ILE A 37 5.08 5.96 2.34
C ILE A 37 4.47 6.88 1.26
N ASN A 38 5.31 7.56 0.48
CA ASN A 38 4.83 8.44 -0.60
C ASN A 38 4.01 7.65 -1.64
N ILE A 39 4.44 6.43 -2.00
CA ILE A 39 3.68 5.55 -2.89
C ILE A 39 2.31 5.20 -2.27
N GLY A 40 2.25 4.87 -0.98
CA GLY A 40 0.99 4.61 -0.29
C GLY A 40 0.03 5.81 -0.35
N GLN A 41 0.53 7.02 -0.10
CA GLN A 41 -0.25 8.26 -0.21
C GLN A 41 -0.77 8.50 -1.63
N ASP A 42 0.05 8.25 -2.65
CA ASP A 42 -0.36 8.41 -4.05
C ASP A 42 -1.39 7.37 -4.48
N ILE A 43 -1.30 6.13 -3.98
CA ILE A 43 -2.32 5.09 -4.19
C ILE A 43 -3.66 5.52 -3.56
N VAL A 44 -3.64 6.04 -2.34
CA VAL A 44 -4.86 6.53 -1.66
C VAL A 44 -5.53 7.66 -2.46
N LYS A 45 -4.74 8.61 -2.97
CA LYS A 45 -5.25 9.69 -3.82
C LYS A 45 -5.82 9.17 -5.14
N LYS A 46 -5.15 8.21 -5.78
CA LYS A 46 -5.61 7.57 -7.03
C LYS A 46 -6.98 6.92 -6.88
N HIS A 47 -7.28 6.37 -5.70
CA HIS A 47 -8.54 5.70 -5.38
C HIS A 47 -9.52 6.59 -4.62
N ASP A 48 -9.53 7.90 -4.93
CA ASP A 48 -10.49 8.89 -4.43
C ASP A 48 -10.58 8.91 -2.89
N ASP A 49 -9.44 8.78 -2.20
CA ASP A 49 -9.40 8.79 -0.73
C ASP A 49 -10.25 7.69 -0.07
N SER A 50 -10.53 6.61 -0.82
CA SER A 50 -11.34 5.46 -0.39
C SER A 50 -10.92 4.94 0.97
N ARG A 51 -11.90 4.75 1.87
CA ARG A 51 -11.66 4.24 3.22
C ARG A 51 -10.97 2.87 3.19
N LEU A 52 -11.45 1.98 2.32
CA LEU A 52 -10.84 0.66 2.13
C LEU A 52 -9.38 0.77 1.68
N CYS A 53 -9.08 1.67 0.74
CA CYS A 53 -7.72 1.87 0.26
C CYS A 53 -6.79 2.35 1.40
N LYS A 54 -7.26 3.32 2.20
CA LYS A 54 -6.52 3.83 3.36
C LYS A 54 -6.22 2.73 4.38
N ASP A 55 -7.24 1.96 4.74
CA ASP A 55 -7.11 0.89 5.73
C ASP A 55 -6.12 -0.19 5.27
N LEU A 56 -6.11 -0.53 3.97
CA LEU A 56 -5.15 -1.49 3.42
C LEU A 56 -3.71 -0.97 3.35
N VAL A 57 -3.52 0.29 2.94
CA VAL A 57 -2.19 0.92 2.92
C VAL A 57 -1.61 0.98 4.33
N LEU A 58 -2.40 1.41 5.32
CA LEU A 58 -1.99 1.43 6.72
C LEU A 58 -1.63 0.04 7.25
N ALA A 59 -2.43 -0.98 6.94
CA ALA A 59 -2.15 -2.35 7.37
C ALA A 59 -0.80 -2.88 6.84
N ILE A 60 -0.44 -2.47 5.61
CA ILE A 60 0.85 -2.82 5.00
C ILE A 60 2.00 -2.06 5.66
N GLU A 61 1.82 -0.78 5.95
CA GLU A 61 2.84 0.02 6.66
C GLU A 61 3.10 -0.54 8.06
N ASP A 62 2.04 -0.89 8.80
CA ASP A 62 2.12 -1.52 10.11
C ASP A 62 2.86 -2.88 10.06
N GLU A 63 2.61 -3.69 9.03
CA GLU A 63 3.28 -4.98 8.88
C GLU A 63 4.78 -4.84 8.66
N PHE A 64 5.17 -3.83 7.89
CA PHE A 64 6.57 -3.52 7.70
C PHE A 64 7.24 -3.05 8.99
N GLU A 65 6.59 -2.17 9.76
CA GLU A 65 7.11 -1.74 11.07
C GLU A 65 7.24 -2.90 12.05
N ARG A 66 6.32 -3.88 12.01
CA ARG A 66 6.44 -5.13 12.79
C ARG A 66 7.68 -5.91 12.38
N GLY A 67 7.93 -6.07 11.07
CA GLY A 67 9.12 -6.74 10.55
C GLY A 67 10.43 -6.10 11.02
N ILE A 68 10.55 -4.76 10.96
CA ILE A 68 11.73 -4.04 11.47
C ILE A 68 11.94 -4.28 12.96
N LYS A 69 10.87 -4.31 13.76
CA LYS A 69 10.96 -4.50 15.22
C LYS A 69 11.35 -5.92 15.64
N HIS A 70 11.36 -6.87 14.71
CA HIS A 70 11.65 -8.28 14.95
C HIS A 70 12.98 -8.76 14.32
N GLU A 71 13.74 -7.88 13.65
CA GLU A 71 15.15 -8.08 13.26
C GLU A 71 16.11 -7.38 14.25
#